data_AF-A0A7Z8PFF8-F1
#
_entry.id   AF-A0A7Z8PFF8-F1
#
_cell.length_a   1.000
_cell.length_b   1.000
_cell.length_c   1.000
_cell.angle_alpha   90.00
_cell.angle_beta   90.00
_cell.angle_gamma   90.00
#
_symmetry.space_group_name_H-M   'P 1'
#
loop_
_entity.id
_entity.type
_entity.pdbx_description
1 polymer ?
#
loop_
_entity_poly.entity_id
_entity_poly.type
_entity_poly.pdbx_seq_one_letter_code
_entity_poly.pdbx_strand_id
1 'polypeptide(L)'
;MSIRTLTHLQRLEAEAIHIMREVVAEAENPVMLYSVGKDSAVMLHLAKKAFHPAPPPFPLLHVDTTWKFREMYALRDRAARRAGMQLIVHQNPEAVRRGINPFDHGGLHTDMWKTEGLKQALDQHGFDAAFGGARRDEEKSRAKERIFSFRTASHRWDPKNQRPELWRVFNARKAKGESMRVFPLSNWTELDIWQYIHLENIEIVPLYFA
;
A
#
# COMPACT_ATOMS: atom_id res chain seq x y z
N MET A 1 -38.56 5.07 -5.14
CA MET A 1 -37.37 4.45 -4.52
C MET A 1 -36.68 5.51 -3.67
N SER A 2 -36.47 5.26 -2.38
CA SER A 2 -35.66 6.14 -1.53
C SER A 2 -34.21 6.06 -2.00
N ILE A 3 -33.61 7.20 -2.38
CA ILE A 3 -32.19 7.25 -2.72
C ILE A 3 -31.42 7.01 -1.42
N ARG A 4 -30.81 5.83 -1.28
CA ARG A 4 -30.00 5.49 -0.11
C ARG A 4 -28.77 6.39 -0.09
N THR A 5 -28.73 7.34 0.84
CA THR A 5 -27.54 8.17 1.09
C THR A 5 -26.43 7.32 1.71
N LEU A 6 -25.24 7.33 1.10
CA LEU A 6 -24.08 6.64 1.63
C LEU A 6 -23.58 7.34 2.91
N THR A 7 -23.19 6.54 3.90
CA THR A 7 -22.46 7.04 5.08
C THR A 7 -21.06 7.54 4.66
N HIS A 8 -20.37 8.23 5.57
CA HIS A 8 -18.99 8.68 5.35
C HIS A 8 -18.05 7.53 4.97
N LEU A 9 -17.99 6.47 5.78
CA LEU A 9 -17.14 5.30 5.51
C LEU A 9 -17.53 4.56 4.24
N GLN A 10 -18.82 4.50 3.89
CA GLN A 10 -19.25 3.90 2.62
C GLN A 10 -18.78 4.71 1.40
N ARG A 11 -18.72 6.05 1.51
CA ARG A 11 -18.15 6.88 0.44
C ARG A 11 -16.64 6.66 0.31
N LEU A 12 -15.92 6.62 1.43
CA LEU A 12 -14.48 6.35 1.46
C LEU A 12 -14.14 4.95 0.91
N GLU A 13 -14.93 3.93 1.28
CA GLU A 13 -14.82 2.57 0.75
C GLU A 13 -15.02 2.56 -0.78
N ALA A 14 -16.10 3.18 -1.26
CA ALA A 14 -16.40 3.23 -2.68
C ALA A 14 -15.31 3.97 -3.48
N GLU A 15 -14.75 5.04 -2.91
CA GLU A 15 -13.63 5.78 -3.51
C GLU A 15 -12.36 4.94 -3.60
N ALA A 16 -11.97 4.27 -2.51
CA ALA A 16 -10.79 3.41 -2.49
C ALA A 16 -10.92 2.23 -3.47
N ILE A 17 -12.11 1.60 -3.53
CA ILE A 17 -12.42 0.53 -4.49
C ILE A 17 -12.31 1.05 -5.93
N HIS A 18 -12.85 2.24 -6.21
CA HIS A 18 -12.76 2.88 -7.53
C HIS A 18 -11.30 3.08 -7.94
N ILE A 19 -10.47 3.67 -7.05
CA ILE A 19 -9.04 3.88 -7.29
C ILE A 19 -8.32 2.57 -7.60
N MET A 20 -8.57 1.51 -6.82
CA MET A 20 -7.92 0.21 -7.04
C MET A 20 -8.29 -0.40 -8.40
N ARG A 21 -9.55 -0.27 -8.82
CA ARG A 21 -10.02 -0.78 -10.12
C ARG A 21 -9.43 -0.01 -11.30
N GLU A 22 -9.35 1.32 -11.20
CA GLU A 22 -8.73 2.16 -12.23
C GLU A 22 -7.26 1.78 -12.43
N VAL A 23 -6.51 1.56 -11.34
CA VAL A 23 -5.11 1.14 -11.43
C VAL A 23 -4.98 -0.22 -12.11
N VAL A 24 -5.80 -1.20 -11.72
CA VAL A 24 -5.74 -2.53 -12.36
C VAL A 24 -6.14 -2.49 -13.83
N ALA A 25 -7.03 -1.56 -14.22
CA ALA A 25 -7.42 -1.38 -15.61
C ALA A 25 -6.32 -0.75 -16.48
N GLU A 26 -5.45 0.11 -15.90
CA GLU A 26 -4.44 0.87 -16.64
C GLU A 26 -2.97 0.41 -16.40
N ALA A 27 -2.71 -0.41 -15.40
CA ALA A 27 -1.37 -0.92 -15.07
C ALA A 27 -1.13 -2.32 -15.66
N GLU A 28 0.09 -2.56 -16.13
CA GLU A 28 0.53 -3.86 -16.67
C GLU A 28 0.86 -4.84 -15.55
N ASN A 29 1.46 -4.36 -14.45
CA ASN A 29 1.95 -5.20 -13.35
C ASN A 29 1.84 -4.48 -12.00
N PRO A 30 0.61 -4.36 -11.45
CA PRO A 30 0.39 -3.74 -10.15
C PRO A 30 0.83 -4.65 -8.99
N VAL A 31 1.18 -4.05 -7.86
CA VAL A 31 1.47 -4.74 -6.59
C VAL A 31 0.87 -3.97 -5.41
N MET A 32 0.52 -4.67 -4.33
CA MET A 32 0.10 -4.02 -3.08
C MET A 32 1.15 -4.16 -1.99
N LEU A 33 1.62 -3.03 -1.45
CA LEU A 33 2.56 -3.01 -0.33
C LEU A 33 1.81 -3.38 0.97
N TYR A 34 2.17 -4.52 1.55
CA TYR A 34 1.49 -5.08 2.71
C TYR A 34 2.43 -5.18 3.92
N SER A 35 2.37 -4.18 4.81
CA SER A 35 3.28 -4.07 5.97
C SER A 35 2.78 -4.78 7.22
N VAL A 36 1.53 -5.28 7.21
CA VAL A 36 0.83 -5.90 8.35
C VAL A 36 0.49 -4.89 9.46
N GLY A 37 0.51 -3.60 9.15
CA GLY A 37 -0.06 -2.55 10.00
C GLY A 37 -1.56 -2.38 9.74
N LYS A 38 -2.25 -1.65 10.62
CA LYS A 38 -3.69 -1.34 10.54
C LYS A 38 -4.13 -0.82 9.17
N ASP A 39 -3.39 0.12 8.57
CA ASP A 39 -3.77 0.76 7.31
C ASP A 39 -3.64 -0.23 6.14
N SER A 40 -2.57 -1.03 6.13
CA SER A 40 -2.39 -2.08 5.12
C SER A 40 -3.41 -3.23 5.27
N ALA A 41 -3.94 -3.47 6.47
CA ALA A 41 -5.01 -4.44 6.70
C ALA A 41 -6.35 -3.93 6.14
N VAL A 42 -6.68 -2.65 6.37
CA VAL A 42 -7.84 -2.00 5.73
C VAL A 42 -7.69 -2.01 4.21
N MET A 43 -6.51 -1.67 3.69
CA MET A 43 -6.24 -1.67 2.25
C MET A 43 -6.39 -3.08 1.63
N LEU A 44 -5.91 -4.14 2.31
CA LEU A 44 -6.12 -5.52 1.89
C LEU A 44 -7.62 -5.91 1.87
N HIS A 45 -8.37 -5.50 2.89
CA HIS A 45 -9.82 -5.73 2.95
C HIS A 45 -10.56 -5.05 1.80
N LEU A 46 -10.22 -3.78 1.52
CA LEU A 46 -10.76 -3.03 0.40
C LEU A 46 -10.41 -3.66 -0.95
N ALA A 47 -9.19 -4.16 -1.14
CA ALA A 47 -8.82 -4.90 -2.36
C ALA A 47 -9.68 -6.15 -2.56
N LYS A 48 -9.91 -6.94 -1.50
CA LYS A 48 -10.81 -8.10 -1.58
C LYS A 48 -12.22 -7.69 -1.98
N LYS A 49 -12.76 -6.59 -1.43
CA LYS A 49 -14.06 -6.05 -1.85
C LYS A 49 -14.06 -5.58 -3.30
N ALA A 50 -12.96 -4.96 -3.75
CA ALA A 50 -12.86 -4.40 -5.10
C ALA A 50 -12.95 -5.48 -6.20
N PHE A 51 -12.43 -6.68 -5.94
CA PHE A 51 -12.32 -7.75 -6.95
C PHE A 51 -13.17 -8.99 -6.66
N HIS A 52 -13.96 -8.97 -5.58
CA HIS A 52 -14.93 -10.03 -5.29
C HIS A 52 -15.83 -10.33 -6.53
N PRO A 53 -16.08 -11.61 -6.85
CA PRO A 53 -15.79 -12.83 -6.07
C PRO A 53 -14.39 -13.43 -6.27
N ALA A 54 -13.56 -12.87 -7.15
CA ALA A 54 -12.22 -13.37 -7.41
C ALA A 54 -11.19 -12.78 -6.43
N PRO A 55 -10.03 -13.44 -6.21
CA PRO A 55 -8.89 -12.81 -5.58
C PRO A 55 -8.43 -11.57 -6.37
N PRO A 56 -7.88 -10.53 -5.72
CA PRO A 56 -7.33 -9.38 -6.42
C PRO A 56 -6.23 -9.80 -7.42
N PRO A 57 -6.20 -9.22 -8.64
CA PRO A 57 -5.33 -9.67 -9.74
C PRO A 57 -3.90 -9.11 -9.64
N PHE A 58 -3.35 -9.06 -8.43
CA PHE A 58 -1.98 -8.60 -8.17
C PHE A 58 -1.42 -9.24 -6.90
N PRO A 59 -0.08 -9.37 -6.79
CA PRO A 59 0.53 -9.90 -5.58
C PRO A 59 0.56 -8.86 -4.44
N LEU A 60 0.77 -9.37 -3.23
CA LEU A 60 1.21 -8.60 -2.08
C LEU A 60 2.74 -8.56 -2.05
N LEU A 61 3.32 -7.44 -1.67
CA LEU A 61 4.75 -7.29 -1.42
C LEU A 61 5.00 -6.86 0.03
N HIS A 62 5.83 -7.62 0.72
CA HIS A 62 6.34 -7.30 2.04
C HIS A 62 7.85 -7.12 2.00
N VAL A 63 8.32 -5.89 2.22
CA VAL A 63 9.73 -5.62 2.44
C VAL A 63 10.07 -5.97 3.89
N ASP A 64 10.77 -7.08 4.07
CA ASP A 64 11.08 -7.68 5.36
C ASP A 64 12.44 -7.21 5.86
N THR A 65 12.43 -6.62 7.06
CA THR A 65 13.63 -6.13 7.72
C THR A 65 14.21 -7.15 8.70
N THR A 66 13.64 -8.35 8.82
CA THR A 66 14.01 -9.42 9.79
C THR A 66 13.84 -9.07 11.27
N TRP A 67 13.30 -7.88 11.60
CA TRP A 67 13.21 -7.33 12.96
C TRP A 67 11.76 -7.09 13.42
N LYS A 68 10.76 -7.65 12.73
CA LYS A 68 9.35 -7.50 13.15
C LYS A 68 8.98 -8.48 14.25
N PHE A 69 7.94 -8.13 15.02
CA PHE A 69 7.37 -9.02 16.03
C PHE A 69 6.85 -10.32 15.39
N ARG A 70 6.98 -11.44 16.11
CA ARG A 70 6.59 -12.77 15.62
C ARG A 70 5.11 -12.84 15.26
N GLU A 71 4.28 -12.15 16.05
CA GLU A 71 2.83 -12.01 15.85
C GLU A 71 2.51 -11.34 14.50
N MET A 72 3.34 -10.39 14.06
CA MET A 72 3.17 -9.74 12.76
C MET A 72 3.44 -10.73 11.62
N TYR A 73 4.51 -11.52 11.69
CA TYR A 73 4.79 -12.55 10.68
C TYR A 73 3.67 -13.59 10.62
N ALA A 74 3.18 -14.04 11.79
CA ALA A 74 2.10 -15.00 11.85
C ALA A 74 0.80 -14.46 11.24
N LEU A 75 0.43 -13.20 11.52
CA LEU A 75 -0.74 -12.57 10.92
C LEU A 75 -0.56 -12.38 9.40
N ARG A 76 0.61 -11.91 8.97
CA ARG A 76 0.95 -11.69 7.55
C ARG A 76 0.61 -12.90 6.70
N ASP A 77 1.16 -14.05 7.10
CA ASP A 77 1.08 -15.28 6.31
C ASP A 77 -0.35 -15.83 6.30
N ARG A 78 -1.06 -15.72 7.43
CA ARG A 78 -2.48 -16.10 7.50
C ARG A 78 -3.36 -15.19 6.65
N ALA A 79 -3.16 -13.88 6.72
CA ALA A 79 -3.96 -12.89 6.00
C ALA A 79 -3.79 -13.03 4.47
N ALA A 80 -2.56 -13.19 3.98
CA ALA A 80 -2.28 -13.43 2.56
C ALA A 80 -2.94 -14.72 2.05
N ARG A 81 -2.79 -15.83 2.80
CA ARG A 81 -3.44 -17.11 2.46
C ARG A 81 -4.97 -16.99 2.42
N ARG A 82 -5.59 -16.34 3.43
CA ARG A 82 -7.05 -16.13 3.46
C ARG A 82 -7.55 -15.21 2.36
N ALA A 83 -6.71 -14.29 1.88
CA ALA A 83 -7.03 -13.43 0.75
C ALA A 83 -6.91 -14.14 -0.61
N GLY A 84 -6.31 -15.34 -0.65
CA GLY A 84 -6.03 -16.05 -1.91
C GLY A 84 -4.99 -15.35 -2.78
N MET A 85 -4.13 -14.52 -2.19
CA MET A 85 -3.15 -13.70 -2.91
C MET A 85 -1.73 -14.24 -2.71
N GLN A 86 -0.91 -14.14 -3.74
CA GLN A 86 0.52 -14.41 -3.63
C GLN A 86 1.19 -13.35 -2.76
N LEU A 87 1.98 -13.78 -1.77
CA LEU A 87 2.81 -12.90 -0.95
C LEU A 87 4.27 -13.02 -1.36
N ILE A 88 4.82 -11.93 -1.88
CA ILE A 88 6.23 -11.77 -2.20
C ILE A 88 6.90 -11.15 -0.97
N VAL A 89 7.95 -11.80 -0.48
CA VAL A 89 8.77 -11.29 0.62
C VAL A 89 10.12 -10.90 0.04
N HIS A 90 10.50 -9.64 0.20
CA HIS A 90 11.81 -9.15 -0.23
C HIS A 90 12.68 -8.79 0.96
N GLN A 91 13.90 -9.30 0.98
CA GLN A 91 14.93 -8.97 1.95
C GLN A 91 16.12 -8.39 1.18
N ASN A 92 16.62 -7.22 1.58
CA ASN A 92 17.77 -6.61 0.91
C ASN A 92 19.03 -7.46 1.18
N PRO A 93 19.61 -8.12 0.15
CA PRO A 93 20.74 -9.03 0.36
C PRO A 93 21.96 -8.33 0.96
N GLU A 94 22.17 -7.05 0.63
CA GLU A 94 23.29 -6.28 1.16
C GLU A 94 23.10 -5.94 2.64
N ALA A 95 21.86 -5.63 3.05
CA ALA A 95 21.55 -5.37 4.44
C ALA A 95 21.71 -6.64 5.29
N VAL A 96 21.34 -7.81 4.75
CA VAL A 96 21.61 -9.12 5.36
C VAL A 96 23.12 -9.37 5.50
N ARG A 97 23.89 -9.23 4.42
CA ARG A 97 25.34 -9.48 4.42
C ARG A 97 26.09 -8.60 5.42
N ARG A 98 25.68 -7.33 5.54
CA ARG A 98 26.31 -6.36 6.44
C ARG A 98 25.78 -6.42 7.88
N GLY A 99 24.82 -7.29 8.18
CA GLY A 99 24.24 -7.40 9.52
C GLY A 99 23.56 -6.11 9.99
N ILE A 100 22.94 -5.37 9.06
CA ILE A 100 22.33 -4.07 9.38
C ILE A 100 21.14 -4.27 10.32
N ASN A 101 21.19 -3.63 11.49
CA ASN A 101 20.21 -3.77 12.56
C ASN A 101 19.75 -2.39 13.08
N PRO A 102 18.56 -2.30 13.70
CA PRO A 102 18.00 -1.00 14.11
C PRO A 102 18.72 -0.37 15.32
N PHE A 103 19.51 -1.12 16.08
CA PHE A 103 20.19 -0.63 17.29
C PHE A 103 21.50 0.10 16.97
N ASP A 104 22.32 -0.49 16.11
CA ASP A 104 23.67 0.03 15.80
C ASP A 104 23.67 1.00 14.61
N HIS A 105 22.67 0.90 13.71
CA HIS A 105 22.72 1.56 12.40
C HIS A 105 21.65 2.64 12.19
N GLY A 106 20.73 2.86 13.15
CA GLY A 106 19.78 3.98 13.15
C GLY A 106 19.11 4.27 11.80
N GLY A 107 19.39 5.43 11.21
CA GLY A 107 18.83 5.85 9.91
C GLY A 107 19.25 4.96 8.73
N LEU A 108 20.47 4.43 8.74
CA LEU A 108 20.99 3.54 7.69
C LEU A 108 20.18 2.24 7.62
N HIS A 109 19.71 1.74 8.76
CA HIS A 109 18.81 0.58 8.79
C HIS A 109 17.53 0.85 7.99
N THR A 110 16.87 1.99 8.23
CA THR A 110 15.64 2.34 7.52
C THR A 110 15.89 2.51 6.02
N ASP A 111 16.97 3.19 5.65
CA ASP A 111 17.30 3.43 4.24
C ASP A 111 17.59 2.14 3.48
N MET A 112 18.50 1.31 3.98
CA MET A 112 18.87 0.07 3.31
C MET A 112 17.72 -0.94 3.27
N TRP A 113 17.05 -1.18 4.40
CA TRP A 113 16.01 -2.20 4.46
C TRP A 113 14.72 -1.77 3.77
N LYS A 114 14.28 -0.51 3.93
CA LYS A 114 12.97 -0.07 3.41
C LYS A 114 13.10 0.65 2.08
N THR A 115 13.92 1.70 1.99
CA THR A 115 14.01 2.52 0.77
C THR A 115 14.64 1.73 -0.37
N GLU A 116 15.86 1.25 -0.17
CA GLU A 116 16.59 0.49 -1.19
C GLU A 116 15.99 -0.90 -1.39
N GLY A 117 15.57 -1.57 -0.31
CA GLY A 117 14.85 -2.84 -0.40
C GLY A 117 13.58 -2.76 -1.23
N LEU A 118 12.76 -1.69 -1.07
CA LEU A 118 11.58 -1.50 -1.89
C LEU A 118 11.93 -1.24 -3.36
N LYS A 119 12.92 -0.38 -3.66
CA LYS A 119 13.35 -0.12 -5.04
C LYS A 119 13.81 -1.41 -5.73
N GLN A 120 14.67 -2.19 -5.08
CA GLN A 120 15.13 -3.48 -5.58
C GLN A 120 13.97 -4.43 -5.90
N ALA A 121 13.00 -4.55 -5.00
CA ALA A 121 11.84 -5.43 -5.21
C ALA A 121 10.98 -4.98 -6.41
N LEU A 122 10.77 -3.67 -6.56
CA LEU A 122 9.99 -3.13 -7.67
C LEU A 122 10.71 -3.34 -9.01
N ASP A 123 12.02 -3.13 -9.06
CA ASP A 123 12.83 -3.35 -10.26
C ASP A 123 12.90 -4.83 -10.63
N GLN A 124 13.15 -5.71 -9.65
CA GLN A 124 13.28 -7.15 -9.86
C GLN A 124 12.02 -7.78 -10.47
N HIS A 125 10.85 -7.31 -10.06
CA HIS A 125 9.57 -7.84 -10.53
C HIS A 125 8.95 -7.02 -11.66
N GLY A 126 9.55 -5.88 -12.03
CA GLY A 126 9.02 -4.99 -13.06
C GLY A 126 7.64 -4.44 -12.69
N PHE A 127 7.42 -4.10 -11.42
CA PHE A 127 6.14 -3.54 -10.98
C PHE A 127 6.00 -2.09 -11.43
N ASP A 128 4.90 -1.79 -12.11
CA ASP A 128 4.66 -0.49 -12.74
C ASP A 128 3.63 0.36 -11.98
N ALA A 129 2.98 -0.22 -10.98
CA ALA A 129 2.13 0.44 -10.01
C ALA A 129 2.24 -0.23 -8.64
N ALA A 130 2.37 0.55 -7.57
CA ALA A 130 2.39 0.01 -6.21
C ALA A 130 1.37 0.73 -5.31
N PHE A 131 0.41 -0.03 -4.78
CA PHE A 131 -0.54 0.47 -3.78
C PHE A 131 0.14 0.63 -2.42
N GLY A 132 0.04 1.82 -1.84
CA GLY A 132 0.52 2.14 -0.49
C GLY A 132 -0.62 2.60 0.41
N GLY A 133 -0.55 2.22 1.70
CA GLY A 133 -1.57 2.58 2.70
C GLY A 133 -1.35 3.93 3.38
N ALA A 134 -0.54 4.83 2.79
CA ALA A 134 -0.25 6.12 3.41
C ALA A 134 -1.42 7.10 3.28
N ARG A 135 -1.57 7.96 4.28
CA ARG A 135 -2.69 8.91 4.39
C ARG A 135 -2.20 10.35 4.50
N ARG A 136 -3.03 11.30 4.06
CA ARG A 136 -2.67 12.74 4.08
C ARG A 136 -2.60 13.32 5.49
N ASP A 137 -3.31 12.73 6.45
CA ASP A 137 -3.36 13.20 7.84
C ASP A 137 -2.16 12.74 8.68
N GLU A 138 -1.39 11.75 8.21
CA GLU A 138 -0.27 11.17 8.96
C GLU A 138 0.92 12.13 9.14
N GLU A 139 1.19 12.97 8.15
CA GLU A 139 2.32 13.90 8.20
C GLU A 139 2.04 15.18 7.42
N LYS A 140 2.46 16.34 7.95
CA LYS A 140 2.21 17.65 7.33
C LYS A 140 2.74 17.75 5.89
N SER A 141 3.84 17.07 5.57
CA SER A 141 4.43 17.01 4.23
C SER A 141 3.50 16.34 3.22
N ARG A 142 2.63 15.42 3.67
CA ARG A 142 1.68 14.66 2.84
C ARG A 142 0.38 15.39 2.55
N ALA A 143 0.13 16.55 3.15
CA ALA A 143 -1.10 17.31 2.91
C ALA A 143 -1.31 17.69 1.42
N LYS A 144 -0.21 17.75 0.65
CA LYS A 144 -0.23 18.02 -0.81
C LYS A 144 -0.01 16.76 -1.65
N GLU A 145 0.03 15.58 -1.04
CA GLU A 145 0.16 14.33 -1.79
C GLU A 145 -1.10 14.05 -2.62
N ARG A 146 -0.84 13.56 -3.83
CA ARG A 146 -1.83 13.08 -4.78
C ARG A 146 -2.11 11.60 -4.52
N ILE A 147 -3.26 11.12 -4.95
CA ILE A 147 -3.57 9.69 -4.92
C ILE A 147 -2.60 8.93 -5.82
N PHE A 148 -2.28 9.47 -7.01
CA PHE A 148 -1.32 8.95 -7.98
C PHE A 148 -0.02 9.77 -7.92
N SER A 149 1.04 9.12 -7.46
CA SER A 149 2.39 9.68 -7.36
C SER A 149 3.31 9.03 -8.39
N PHE A 150 3.59 9.76 -9.48
CA PHE A 150 4.43 9.27 -10.57
C PHE A 150 5.91 9.24 -10.17
N ARG A 151 6.60 8.20 -10.62
CA ARG A 151 8.03 7.94 -10.38
C ARG A 151 8.72 7.74 -11.71
N THR A 152 9.88 8.37 -11.85
CA THR A 152 10.77 8.16 -13.00
C THR A 152 11.33 6.73 -12.99
N ALA A 153 12.01 6.32 -14.07
CA ALA A 153 12.73 5.04 -14.12
C ALA A 153 13.82 4.88 -13.06
N SER A 154 14.27 5.97 -12.44
CA SER A 154 15.21 5.97 -11.31
C SER A 154 14.51 6.07 -9.94
N HIS A 155 13.21 5.77 -9.89
CA HIS A 155 12.31 5.89 -8.71
C HIS A 155 12.22 7.29 -8.11
N ARG A 156 12.65 8.33 -8.82
CA ARG A 156 12.61 9.72 -8.33
C ARG A 156 11.22 10.30 -8.51
N TRP A 157 10.87 11.22 -7.60
CA TRP A 157 9.66 12.01 -7.70
C TRP A 157 9.99 13.39 -8.30
N ASP A 158 9.22 13.82 -9.29
CA ASP A 158 9.34 15.12 -9.93
C ASP A 158 8.00 15.87 -9.82
N PRO A 159 7.96 17.08 -9.22
CA PRO A 159 6.74 17.88 -9.12
C PRO A 159 6.07 18.16 -10.47
N LYS A 160 6.85 18.34 -11.54
CA LYS A 160 6.34 18.69 -12.88
C LYS A 160 5.66 17.51 -13.58
N ASN A 161 6.02 16.29 -13.20
CA ASN A 161 5.43 15.06 -13.75
C ASN A 161 4.15 14.64 -13.02
N GLN A 162 3.76 15.35 -11.95
CA GLN A 162 2.53 15.07 -11.22
C GLN A 162 1.32 15.68 -11.93
N ARG A 163 0.19 14.98 -11.87
CA ARG A 163 -1.00 15.33 -12.67
C ARG A 163 -2.13 15.85 -11.81
N PRO A 164 -2.90 16.85 -12.26
CA PRO A 164 -4.16 17.21 -11.62
C PRO A 164 -5.09 15.99 -11.53
N GLU A 165 -5.74 15.82 -10.38
CA GLU A 165 -6.71 14.76 -10.11
C GLU A 165 -8.08 15.44 -10.02
N LEU A 166 -8.86 15.39 -11.09
CA LEU A 166 -10.13 16.08 -11.18
C LEU A 166 -11.28 15.07 -11.03
N TRP A 167 -12.21 15.34 -10.11
CA TRP A 167 -13.31 14.45 -9.76
C TRP A 167 -12.82 13.06 -9.32
N ARG A 168 -13.16 12.03 -10.09
CA ARG A 168 -12.76 10.61 -9.91
C ARG A 168 -12.10 10.07 -11.18
N VAL A 169 -11.57 10.98 -11.99
CA VAL A 169 -10.89 10.67 -13.26
C VAL A 169 -9.39 10.77 -13.00
N PHE A 170 -8.71 9.64 -13.13
CA PHE A 170 -7.27 9.55 -12.95
C PHE A 170 -6.62 9.34 -14.30
N ASN A 171 -5.50 10.02 -14.54
CA ASN A 171 -4.69 9.79 -15.72
C ASN A 171 -3.48 8.95 -15.31
N ALA A 172 -3.50 7.62 -15.51
CA ALA A 172 -2.41 6.73 -15.13
C ALA A 172 -1.47 6.36 -16.28
N ARG A 173 -1.57 7.05 -17.43
CA ARG A 173 -0.63 6.87 -18.57
C ARG A 173 0.81 7.04 -18.10
N LYS A 174 1.75 6.24 -18.56
CA LYS A 174 3.16 6.36 -18.14
C LYS A 174 4.08 5.96 -19.27
N ALA A 175 5.30 6.48 -19.28
CA ALA A 175 6.30 6.04 -20.23
C ALA A 175 6.88 4.67 -19.80
N LYS A 176 7.50 3.96 -20.75
CA LYS A 176 8.17 2.69 -20.45
C LYS A 176 9.25 2.91 -19.38
N GLY A 177 9.23 2.08 -18.34
CA GLY A 177 10.15 2.17 -17.20
C GLY A 177 9.73 3.14 -16.11
N GLU A 178 8.71 3.98 -16.32
CA GLU A 178 8.11 4.75 -15.24
C GLU A 178 7.18 3.86 -14.41
N SER A 179 7.02 4.21 -13.13
CA SER A 179 6.06 3.56 -12.25
C SER A 179 5.25 4.58 -11.47
N MET A 180 4.20 4.14 -10.79
CA MET A 180 3.43 4.99 -9.90
C MET A 180 3.29 4.38 -8.50
N ARG A 181 3.19 5.24 -7.50
CA ARG A 181 2.68 4.88 -6.18
C ARG A 181 1.24 5.38 -6.08
N VAL A 182 0.35 4.51 -5.64
CA VAL A 182 -1.08 4.83 -5.56
C VAL A 182 -1.54 4.68 -4.12
N PHE A 183 -2.29 5.67 -3.62
CA PHE A 183 -2.69 5.75 -2.22
C PHE A 183 -4.22 5.76 -2.06
N PRO A 184 -4.89 4.60 -2.13
CA PRO A 184 -6.35 4.52 -2.02
C PRO A 184 -6.91 5.06 -0.69
N LEU A 185 -6.06 5.13 0.34
CA LEU A 185 -6.42 5.60 1.67
C LEU A 185 -6.14 7.09 1.90
N SER A 186 -5.70 7.86 0.89
CA SER A 186 -5.27 9.26 1.10
C SER A 186 -6.29 10.15 1.81
N ASN A 187 -7.59 9.91 1.61
CA ASN A 187 -8.69 10.68 2.21
C ASN A 187 -9.23 10.12 3.53
N TRP A 188 -8.65 9.03 4.02
CA TRP A 188 -9.03 8.42 5.30
C TRP A 188 -8.23 9.07 6.42
N THR A 189 -8.87 9.22 7.58
CA THR A 189 -8.22 9.67 8.82
C THR A 189 -7.90 8.51 9.75
N GLU A 190 -7.13 8.78 10.80
CA GLU A 190 -6.83 7.78 11.84
C GLU A 190 -8.12 7.20 12.44
N LEU A 191 -9.12 8.06 12.70
CA LEU A 191 -10.41 7.64 13.22
C LEU A 191 -11.18 6.77 12.22
N ASP A 192 -11.18 7.11 10.93
CA ASP A 192 -11.88 6.35 9.90
C ASP A 192 -11.32 4.92 9.80
N ILE A 193 -9.99 4.77 9.84
CA ILE A 193 -9.32 3.46 9.81
C ILE A 193 -9.78 2.59 10.98
N TRP A 194 -9.77 3.11 12.20
CA TRP A 194 -10.19 2.37 13.39
C TRP A 194 -11.69 2.05 13.39
N GLN A 195 -12.54 3.01 13.01
CA GLN A 195 -13.97 2.77 12.90
C GLN A 195 -14.28 1.69 11.86
N TYR A 196 -13.58 1.71 10.73
CA TYR A 196 -13.77 0.73 9.67
C TYR A 196 -13.26 -0.66 10.08
N ILE A 197 -12.10 -0.75 10.75
CA ILE A 197 -11.60 -2.00 11.35
C ILE A 197 -12.64 -2.59 12.29
N HIS A 198 -13.25 -1.77 13.14
CA HIS A 198 -14.28 -2.20 14.08
C HIS A 198 -15.55 -2.69 13.37
N LEU A 199 -16.09 -1.90 12.43
CA LEU A 199 -17.34 -2.23 11.73
C LEU A 199 -17.23 -3.46 10.83
N GLU A 200 -16.07 -3.64 10.20
CA GLU A 200 -15.81 -4.75 9.27
C GLU A 200 -15.14 -5.96 9.96
N ASN A 201 -14.88 -5.87 11.27
CA ASN A 201 -14.21 -6.89 12.07
C ASN A 201 -12.89 -7.37 11.44
N ILE A 202 -12.04 -6.42 11.05
CA ILE A 202 -10.77 -6.70 10.38
C ILE A 202 -9.75 -7.20 11.41
N GLU A 203 -9.16 -8.37 11.17
CA GLU A 203 -8.10 -8.91 12.04
C GLU A 203 -6.87 -8.00 11.99
N ILE A 204 -6.44 -7.54 13.16
CA ILE A 204 -5.23 -6.73 13.36
C ILE A 204 -4.27 -7.44 14.30
N VAL A 205 -3.02 -6.97 14.33
CA VAL A 205 -2.00 -7.51 15.23
C VAL A 205 -2.39 -7.23 16.69
N PRO A 206 -2.35 -8.21 17.60
CA PRO A 206 -2.74 -8.02 19.00
C PRO A 206 -1.99 -6.90 19.74
N LEU A 207 -0.80 -6.53 19.26
CA LEU A 207 0.04 -5.45 19.80
C LEU A 207 -0.66 -4.08 19.86
N TYR A 208 -1.74 -3.87 19.10
CA TYR A 208 -2.53 -2.63 19.18
C TYR A 208 -3.42 -2.54 20.44
N PHE A 209 -3.58 -3.64 21.18
CA PHE A 209 -4.38 -3.71 22.40
C PHE A 209 -3.55 -3.93 23.67
N ALA A 210 -2.23 -3.87 23.54
CA ALA A 210 -1.26 -4.15 24.61
C ALA A 210 -0.76 -2.87 25.29
#